data_AF-A0A351GJ46-F1
#
_entry.id   AF-A0A351GJ46-F1
#
_cell.length_a   1.000
_cell.length_b   1.000
_cell.length_c   1.000
_cell.angle_alpha   90.00
_cell.angle_beta   90.00
_cell.angle_gamma   90.00
#
_symmetry.space_group_name_H-M   'P 1'
#
loop_
_entity.id
_entity.type
_entity.pdbx_description
1 polymer ?
#
loop_
_entity_poly.entity_id
_entity_poly.type
_entity_poly.pdbx_seq_one_letter_code
_entity_poly.pdbx_strand_id
1 'polypeptide(L)'
;MNRLVQIPTNSKNLVRDYVTAVNGILKLTDREIEVIAAFIRYDKQNAATPSARKYVAEELEMKSVAVLNNFVKALKDKGVILPIPDEKNRYTYHPIIREITDDVTIQIRFART
;
A
#
# COMPACT_ATOMS: atom_id res chain seq x y z
N MET A 1 16.21 26.39 6.23
CA MET A 1 17.00 25.15 6.24
C MET A 1 16.09 24.01 5.87
N ASN A 2 16.41 23.25 4.82
CA ASN A 2 15.67 22.01 4.52
C ASN A 2 16.16 20.94 5.49
N ARG A 3 15.28 20.43 6.35
CA ARG A 3 15.61 19.34 7.28
C ARG A 3 15.32 18.02 6.58
N LEU A 4 16.38 17.29 6.22
CA LEU A 4 16.24 15.94 5.67
C LEU A 4 15.82 14.98 6.78
N VAL A 5 14.78 14.19 6.53
CA VAL A 5 14.36 13.09 7.40
C VAL A 5 14.72 11.79 6.69
N GLN A 6 15.48 10.94 7.36
CA GLN A 6 15.86 9.61 6.85
C GLN A 6 15.13 8.54 7.65
N ILE A 7 14.65 7.52 6.96
CA ILE A 7 14.01 6.34 7.56
C ILE A 7 15.02 5.21 7.49
N PRO A 8 15.54 4.72 8.63
CA PRO A 8 16.38 3.52 8.63
C PRO A 8 15.56 2.33 8.14
N THR A 9 15.99 1.71 7.05
CA THR A 9 15.31 0.56 6.46
C THR A 9 16.31 -0.36 5.74
N ASN A 10 15.83 -1.48 5.20
CA ASN A 10 16.58 -2.38 4.34
C ASN A 10 15.70 -2.80 3.16
N SER A 11 16.29 -3.42 2.14
CA SER A 11 15.57 -3.81 0.92
C SER A 11 14.35 -4.71 1.17
N LYS A 12 14.38 -5.55 2.21
CA LYS A 12 13.28 -6.44 2.59
C LYS A 12 12.11 -5.68 3.21
N ASN A 13 12.40 -4.65 4.00
CA ASN A 13 11.40 -3.90 4.76
C ASN A 13 10.98 -2.57 4.10
N LEU A 14 11.69 -2.14 3.04
CA LEU A 14 11.51 -0.84 2.38
C LEU A 14 10.04 -0.46 2.17
N VAL A 15 9.25 -1.36 1.56
CA VAL A 15 7.83 -1.11 1.28
C VAL A 15 7.04 -0.89 2.56
N ARG A 16 7.26 -1.73 3.57
CA ARG A 16 6.55 -1.68 4.85
C ARG A 16 6.89 -0.39 5.60
N ASP A 17 8.19 -0.08 5.73
CA ASP A 17 8.66 1.10 6.46
C ASP A 17 8.26 2.40 5.76
N TYR A 18 8.29 2.42 4.41
CA TYR A 18 7.77 3.52 3.62
C TYR A 18 6.28 3.75 3.88
N VAL A 19 5.46 2.69 3.78
CA VAL A 19 4.01 2.78 4.03
C VAL A 19 3.75 3.26 5.47
N THR A 20 4.49 2.77 6.46
CA THR A 20 4.41 3.25 7.84
C THR A 20 4.71 4.75 7.96
N ALA A 21 5.72 5.26 7.26
CA ALA A 21 6.07 6.68 7.30
C ALA A 21 4.98 7.59 6.70
N VAL A 22 4.35 7.17 5.59
CA VAL A 22 3.25 7.94 4.96
C VAL A 22 1.89 7.67 5.60
N ASN A 23 1.81 6.77 6.57
CA ASN A 23 0.55 6.34 7.17
C ASN A 23 -0.21 7.45 7.92
N GLY A 24 0.49 8.52 8.32
CA GLY A 24 -0.16 9.72 8.85
C GLY A 24 -1.22 10.30 7.90
N ILE A 25 -1.07 10.04 6.59
CA ILE A 25 -2.01 10.41 5.52
C ILE A 25 -3.01 9.27 5.25
N LEU A 26 -2.52 8.03 5.14
CA LEU A 26 -3.32 6.88 4.69
C LEU A 26 -4.28 6.28 5.74
N LYS A 27 -3.99 6.49 7.03
CA LYS A 27 -4.78 5.99 8.16
C LYS A 27 -5.03 4.46 8.13
N LEU A 28 -4.01 3.70 7.77
CA LEU A 28 -3.98 2.23 7.83
C LEU A 28 -3.68 1.74 9.25
N THR A 29 -4.27 0.60 9.60
CA THR A 29 -3.87 -0.22 10.75
C THR A 29 -2.59 -0.99 10.41
N ASP A 30 -1.86 -1.44 11.42
CA ASP A 30 -0.63 -2.24 11.21
C ASP A 30 -0.88 -3.45 10.31
N ARG A 31 -2.03 -4.11 10.47
CA ARG A 31 -2.38 -5.26 9.64
C ARG A 31 -2.67 -4.89 8.20
N GLU A 32 -3.31 -3.75 7.94
CA GLU A 32 -3.50 -3.25 6.58
C GLU A 32 -2.18 -2.84 5.92
N ILE A 33 -1.22 -2.32 6.70
CA ILE A 33 0.14 -2.02 6.22
C ILE A 33 0.83 -3.31 5.74
N GLU A 34 0.76 -4.38 6.54
CA GLU A 34 1.34 -5.68 6.13
C GLU A 34 0.65 -6.23 4.87
N VAL A 35 -0.68 -6.11 4.77
CA VAL A 35 -1.44 -6.54 3.59
C VAL A 35 -1.05 -5.76 2.34
N ILE A 36 -0.98 -4.43 2.41
CA ILE A 36 -0.63 -3.63 1.23
C ILE A 36 0.83 -3.85 0.83
N ALA A 37 1.74 -4.01 1.80
CA ALA A 37 3.14 -4.30 1.53
C ALA A 37 3.31 -5.65 0.83
N ALA A 38 2.60 -6.69 1.29
CA ALA A 38 2.58 -8.00 0.65
C ALA A 38 2.06 -7.94 -0.79
N PHE A 39 0.97 -7.20 -1.02
CA PHE A 39 0.46 -6.98 -2.38
C PHE A 39 1.49 -6.31 -3.30
N ILE A 40 2.14 -5.23 -2.85
CA ILE A 40 3.14 -4.50 -3.65
C ILE A 40 4.36 -5.38 -3.96
N ARG A 41 4.79 -6.23 -3.01
CA ARG A 41 5.88 -7.20 -3.23
C ARG A 41 5.52 -8.22 -4.30
N TYR A 42 4.27 -8.67 -4.35
CA TYR A 42 3.79 -9.63 -5.33
C TYR A 42 3.66 -9.02 -6.73
N ASP A 43 3.00 -7.86 -6.86
CA ASP A 43 2.84 -7.14 -8.13
C ASP A 43 2.82 -5.63 -7.84
N LYS A 44 3.77 -4.89 -8.39
CA LYS A 44 3.89 -3.44 -8.15
C LYS A 44 2.85 -2.60 -8.88
N GLN A 45 2.13 -3.17 -9.86
CA GLN A 45 1.21 -2.46 -10.72
C GLN A 45 -0.26 -2.83 -10.45
N ASN A 46 -0.54 -4.12 -10.26
CA ASN A 46 -1.89 -4.65 -10.14
C ASN A 46 -2.22 -5.05 -8.71
N ALA A 47 -3.08 -4.26 -8.08
CA ALA A 47 -3.52 -4.52 -6.72
C ALA A 47 -4.60 -5.61 -6.68
N ALA A 48 -4.47 -6.52 -5.72
CA ALA A 48 -5.51 -7.46 -5.30
C ALA A 48 -6.16 -8.28 -6.45
N THR A 49 -5.36 -8.72 -7.41
CA THR A 49 -5.76 -9.73 -8.41
C THR A 49 -6.14 -11.05 -7.72
N PRO A 50 -6.88 -11.95 -8.37
CA PRO A 50 -7.22 -13.25 -7.77
C PRO A 50 -5.99 -14.06 -7.32
N SER A 51 -4.91 -14.06 -8.11
CA SER A 51 -3.66 -14.73 -7.77
C SER A 51 -2.94 -14.05 -6.61
N ALA A 52 -2.88 -12.71 -6.61
CA ALA A 52 -2.28 -11.94 -5.52
C ALA A 52 -3.02 -12.17 -4.20
N ARG A 53 -4.36 -12.24 -4.22
CA ARG A 53 -5.16 -12.50 -3.01
C ARG A 53 -4.86 -13.87 -2.41
N LYS A 54 -4.72 -14.89 -3.26
CA LYS A 54 -4.34 -16.23 -2.79
C LYS A 54 -2.95 -16.20 -2.15
N TYR A 55 -1.98 -15.63 -2.85
CA TYR A 55 -0.61 -15.49 -2.37
C TYR A 55 -0.52 -14.74 -1.03
N VAL A 56 -1.13 -13.55 -0.93
CA VAL A 56 -1.05 -12.73 0.28
C VAL A 56 -1.78 -13.37 1.47
N ALA A 57 -2.87 -14.09 1.23
CA ALA A 57 -3.55 -14.82 2.30
C ALA A 57 -2.65 -15.93 2.86
N GLU A 58 -1.90 -16.63 2.01
CA GLU A 58 -0.93 -17.66 2.40
C GLU A 58 0.29 -17.05 3.09
N GLU A 59 0.91 -16.00 2.51
CA GLU A 59 2.07 -15.29 3.05
C GLU A 59 1.82 -14.76 4.46
N LEU A 60 0.62 -14.24 4.71
CA LEU A 60 0.24 -13.64 5.98
C LEU A 60 -0.49 -14.61 6.91
N GLU A 61 -0.47 -15.91 6.60
CA GLU A 61 -1.06 -16.99 7.41
C GLU A 61 -2.53 -16.71 7.80
N MET A 62 -3.30 -16.16 6.85
CA MET A 62 -4.70 -15.86 7.08
C MET A 62 -5.55 -17.12 7.04
N LYS A 63 -6.57 -17.19 7.91
CA LYS A 63 -7.53 -18.32 7.96
C LYS A 63 -8.21 -18.61 6.61
N SER A 64 -8.44 -17.59 5.79
CA SER A 64 -9.00 -17.72 4.46
C SER A 64 -8.83 -16.44 3.63
N VAL A 65 -9.00 -16.58 2.30
CA VAL A 65 -9.08 -15.44 1.37
C VAL A 65 -10.28 -14.54 1.69
N ALA A 66 -11.35 -15.07 2.29
CA ALA A 66 -12.49 -14.26 2.71
C ALA A 66 -12.11 -13.26 3.81
N VAL A 67 -11.22 -13.63 4.74
CA VAL A 67 -10.66 -12.69 5.72
C VAL A 67 -9.84 -11.61 5.04
N LEU A 68 -8.99 -11.98 4.06
CA LEU A 68 -8.23 -11.02 3.27
C LEU A 68 -9.14 -10.00 2.55
N ASN A 69 -10.28 -10.45 2.03
CA ASN A 69 -11.22 -9.59 1.32
C ASN A 69 -11.78 -8.44 2.17
N ASN A 70 -11.84 -8.59 3.50
CA ASN A 70 -12.20 -7.49 4.40
C ASN A 70 -11.14 -6.37 4.37
N PHE A 71 -9.86 -6.74 4.39
CA PHE A 71 -8.76 -5.78 4.24
C PHE A 71 -8.76 -5.14 2.86
N VAL A 72 -9.00 -5.92 1.80
CA VAL A 72 -9.10 -5.36 0.45
C VAL A 72 -10.25 -4.36 0.34
N LYS A 73 -11.38 -4.59 1.00
CA LYS A 73 -12.47 -3.62 1.08
C LYS A 73 -11.99 -2.34 1.77
N ALA A 74 -11.39 -2.46 2.96
CA ALA A 74 -10.90 -1.31 3.71
C ALA A 74 -9.84 -0.50 2.93
N LEU A 75 -8.93 -1.15 2.21
CA LEU A 75 -7.94 -0.50 1.36
C LEU A 75 -8.57 0.29 0.19
N LYS A 76 -9.69 -0.18 -0.38
CA LYS A 76 -10.46 0.59 -1.37
C LYS A 76 -11.15 1.79 -0.73
N ASP A 77 -11.81 1.57 0.41
CA ASP A 77 -12.57 2.61 1.11
C ASP A 77 -11.64 3.75 1.56
N LYS A 78 -10.38 3.44 1.90
CA LYS A 78 -9.33 4.40 2.24
C LYS A 78 -8.60 5.01 1.03
N GLY A 79 -8.95 4.62 -0.19
CA GLY A 79 -8.33 5.12 -1.42
C GLY A 79 -6.87 4.71 -1.62
N VAL A 80 -6.42 3.65 -0.95
CA VAL A 80 -5.04 3.14 -1.06
C VAL A 80 -4.89 2.28 -2.31
N ILE A 81 -5.95 1.55 -2.68
CA ILE A 81 -6.06 0.92 -3.99
C ILE A 81 -7.23 1.54 -4.75
N LEU A 82 -7.01 1.79 -6.04
CA LEU A 82 -7.90 2.57 -6.90
C LEU A 82 -8.37 1.71 -8.06
N PRO A 83 -9.64 1.79 -8.49
CA PRO A 83 -10.09 1.10 -9.69
C PRO A 83 -9.35 1.65 -10.91
N ILE A 84 -9.01 0.77 -11.85
CA ILE A 84 -8.49 1.18 -13.16
C ILE A 84 -9.69 1.57 -14.03
N PRO A 85 -9.71 2.78 -14.64
CA PRO A 85 -10.77 3.18 -15.56
C PRO A 85 -10.97 2.16 -16.67
N ASP A 86 -12.22 1.91 -17.04
CA ASP A 86 -12.62 0.99 -18.12
C ASP A 86 -12.24 -0.49 -17.93
N GLU A 87 -11.69 -0.87 -16.77
CA GLU A 87 -11.30 -2.24 -16.47
C GLU A 87 -12.06 -2.82 -15.26
N LYS A 88 -13.03 -3.70 -15.54
CA LYS A 88 -13.86 -4.30 -14.50
C LYS A 88 -13.02 -5.14 -13.54
N ASN A 89 -13.18 -4.88 -12.24
CA ASN A 89 -12.52 -5.60 -11.14
C ASN A 89 -10.98 -5.53 -11.16
N ARG A 90 -10.39 -4.57 -11.87
CA ARG A 90 -8.95 -4.30 -11.80
C ARG A 90 -8.67 -3.05 -10.98
N TYR A 91 -7.59 -3.14 -10.22
CA TYR A 91 -7.19 -2.11 -9.28
C TYR A 91 -5.69 -1.85 -9.41
N THR A 92 -5.29 -0.62 -9.18
CA THR A 92 -3.90 -0.20 -9.04
C THR A 92 -3.70 0.43 -7.66
N TYR A 93 -2.47 0.80 -7.34
CA TYR A 93 -2.10 1.45 -6.08
C TYR A 93 -2.22 2.97 -6.22
N HIS A 94 -2.58 3.65 -5.13
CA HIS A 94 -2.49 5.10 -5.06
C HIS A 94 -1.05 5.55 -5.37
N PRO A 95 -0.83 6.63 -6.15
CA PRO A 95 0.52 7.05 -6.57
C PRO A 95 1.53 7.17 -5.43
N ILE A 96 1.07 7.66 -4.26
CA ILE A 96 1.90 7.77 -3.05
C ILE A 96 2.52 6.45 -2.58
N ILE A 97 1.97 5.28 -2.91
CA ILE A 97 2.54 3.97 -2.55
C ILE A 97 2.95 3.13 -3.78
N ARG A 98 2.67 3.60 -4.99
CA ARG A 98 3.05 2.92 -6.23
C ARG A 98 4.52 3.16 -6.58
N GLU A 99 5.02 4.34 -6.28
CA GLU A 99 6.33 4.84 -6.71
C GLU A 99 7.38 4.73 -5.60
N ILE A 100 7.41 3.57 -4.91
CA ILE A 100 8.36 3.31 -3.83
C ILE A 100 9.74 3.03 -4.45
N THR A 101 10.63 4.01 -4.31
CA THR A 101 12.04 3.98 -4.72
C THR A 101 12.94 4.21 -3.52
N ASP A 102 14.25 4.04 -3.70
CA ASP A 102 15.25 4.26 -2.64
C ASP A 102 15.30 5.73 -2.16
N ASP A 103 14.84 6.66 -3.00
CA ASP A 103 14.65 8.07 -2.69
C ASP A 103 13.26 8.53 -3.13
N VAL A 104 12.53 9.21 -2.24
CA VAL A 104 11.18 9.73 -2.49
C VAL A 104 11.04 11.13 -1.90
N THR A 105 10.63 12.08 -2.73
CA THR A 105 10.31 13.45 -2.29
C THR A 105 8.80 13.63 -2.17
N ILE A 106 8.32 13.94 -0.96
CA ILE A 106 6.90 14.24 -0.70
C ILE A 106 6.74 15.76 -0.53
N GLN A 107 5.97 16.40 -1.41
CA GLN A 107 5.62 17.81 -1.30
C GLN A 107 4.18 17.95 -0.82
N ILE A 108 3.99 18.58 0.36
CA ILE A 108 2.67 18.85 0.93
C ILE A 108 2.35 20.33 0.75
N ARG A 109 1.27 20.63 0.03
CA ARG A 109 0.72 21.99 -0.08
C ARG A 109 -0.51 22.09 0.81
N PHE A 110 -0.40 22.84 1.90
CA PHE A 110 -1.56 23.18 2.71
C PHE A 110 -2.43 24.17 1.93
N ALA A 111 -3.72 23.87 1.77
CA ALA A 111 -4.68 24.86 1.32
C ALA A 111 -4.73 25.95 2.40
N ARG A 112 -4.43 27.20 2.02
CA ARG A 112 -4.70 28.33 2.90
C ARG A 112 -6.22 28.47 2.97
N THR A 113 -6.79 28.24 4.14
CA THR A 113 -8.17 28.61 4.48
C THR A 113 -8.31 30.12 4.49
#